data_AF-Q7RRK8-F1
#
_entry.id   AF-Q7RRK8-F1
#
_cell.length_a   1.000
_cell.length_b   1.000
_cell.length_c   1.000
_cell.angle_alpha   90.00
_cell.angle_beta   90.00
_cell.angle_gamma   90.00
#
_symmetry.space_group_name_H-M   'P 1'
#
loop_
_entity.id
_entity.type
_entity.pdbx_description
1 polymer ?
#
loop_
_entity_poly.entity_id
_entity_poly.type
_entity_poly.pdbx_seq_one_letter_code
_entity_poly.pdbx_strand_id
1 'polypeptide(L)'
;MRIEKCWYCSGNIYPGHGIHFIRNDARVFRFCRSKCHKHFKAKHNPRKVKWTKIYRKERNKELNDDKIFEFEKIRNEPIKYDRNLYIKTINAIKTIEKIKEKRKMLFYKNRIKEASDKKINLSLNYIKKNPALLKNTEFENIHKELIAKKQEHIDFTLVKNNFESDEIIKMNENDAIKFSSDIFHEQNVQVRMKLSKKNKEREQRENTNVEFV
;
A
#
# COMPACT_ATOMS: atom_id res chain seq x y z
N MET A 1 -22.86 11.00 -8.61
CA MET A 1 -21.57 10.63 -9.25
C MET A 1 -21.04 9.37 -8.57
N ARG A 2 -20.68 8.32 -9.33
CA ARG A 2 -20.25 7.02 -8.77
C ARG A 2 -18.77 6.76 -9.08
N ILE A 3 -18.03 6.31 -8.07
CA ILE A 3 -16.66 5.82 -8.25
C ILE A 3 -16.74 4.33 -8.52
N GLU A 4 -16.14 3.91 -9.62
CA GLU A 4 -16.22 2.52 -10.07
C GLU A 4 -14.91 1.78 -9.86
N LYS A 5 -14.95 0.45 -9.91
CA LYS A 5 -13.75 -0.37 -9.78
C LYS A 5 -13.33 -0.88 -11.14
N CYS A 6 -12.04 -0.79 -11.42
CA CYS A 6 -11.44 -1.38 -12.61
C CYS A 6 -11.55 -2.90 -12.56
N TRP A 7 -12.02 -3.50 -13.65
CA TRP A 7 -12.16 -4.95 -13.76
C TRP A 7 -10.82 -5.69 -13.61
N TYR A 8 -9.73 -5.13 -14.15
CA TYR A 8 -8.44 -5.81 -14.17
C TYR A 8 -7.64 -5.63 -12.87
N CYS A 9 -7.50 -4.39 -12.39
CA CYS A 9 -6.64 -4.08 -11.25
C CYS A 9 -7.39 -3.80 -9.94
N SER A 10 -8.72 -3.68 -9.99
CA SER A 10 -9.58 -3.27 -8.86
C SER A 10 -9.23 -1.90 -8.25
N GLY A 11 -8.55 -1.04 -9.02
CA GLY A 11 -8.34 0.37 -8.68
C GLY A 11 -9.60 1.21 -8.89
N ASN A 12 -9.63 2.40 -8.30
CA ASN A 12 -10.75 3.33 -8.45
C ASN A 12 -10.74 3.97 -9.85
N ILE A 13 -11.92 4.17 -10.42
CA ILE A 13 -12.17 4.88 -11.66
C ILE A 13 -13.05 6.08 -11.31
N TYR A 14 -12.49 7.27 -11.50
CA TYR A 14 -13.24 8.52 -11.40
C TYR A 14 -13.89 8.84 -12.75
N PRO A 15 -15.01 9.57 -12.77
CA PRO A 15 -15.65 10.01 -14.01
C PRO A 15 -14.70 10.80 -14.91
N GLY A 16 -14.87 10.64 -16.23
CA GLY A 16 -13.95 11.20 -17.22
C GLY A 16 -12.62 10.46 -17.38
N HIS A 17 -12.38 9.39 -16.61
CA HIS A 17 -11.17 8.57 -16.73
C HIS A 17 -11.45 7.15 -17.18
N GLY A 18 -10.47 6.58 -17.89
CA GLY A 18 -10.48 5.18 -18.27
C GLY A 18 -11.26 4.90 -19.56
N ILE A 19 -11.56 3.62 -19.78
CA ILE A 19 -12.25 3.12 -20.98
C ILE A 19 -13.28 2.09 -20.56
N HIS A 20 -14.43 2.10 -21.21
CA HIS A 20 -15.49 1.11 -21.05
C HIS A 20 -15.50 0.22 -22.30
N PHE A 21 -15.43 -1.09 -22.11
CA PHE A 21 -15.60 -2.07 -23.16
C PHE A 21 -16.88 -2.85 -22.90
N ILE A 22 -17.81 -2.78 -23.84
CA ILE A 22 -19.08 -3.50 -23.79
C ILE A 22 -18.93 -4.70 -24.70
N ARG A 23 -19.12 -5.89 -24.14
CA ARG A 23 -19.10 -7.14 -24.90
C ARG A 23 -20.52 -7.49 -25.33
N ASN A 24 -20.65 -8.33 -26.38
CA ASN A 24 -21.94 -8.73 -26.96
C ASN A 24 -22.94 -9.34 -25.95
N ASP A 25 -22.46 -9.89 -24.83
CA ASP A 25 -23.30 -10.38 -23.73
C ASP A 25 -23.80 -9.27 -22.79
N ALA A 26 -23.79 -8.02 -23.25
CA ALA A 26 -24.10 -6.81 -22.50
C ALA A 26 -23.26 -6.61 -21.22
N ARG A 27 -22.14 -7.34 -21.05
CA ARG A 27 -21.26 -7.13 -19.90
C ARG A 27 -20.36 -5.93 -20.12
N VAL A 28 -20.39 -5.02 -19.16
CA VAL A 28 -19.59 -3.80 -19.16
C VAL A 28 -18.28 -4.04 -18.39
N PHE A 29 -17.16 -3.99 -19.09
CA PHE A 29 -15.83 -4.05 -18.52
C PHE A 29 -15.24 -2.64 -18.42
N ARG A 30 -14.88 -2.22 -17.22
CA ARG A 30 -14.36 -0.88 -16.96
C ARG A 30 -12.88 -0.93 -16.63
N PHE A 31 -12.09 -0.08 -17.29
CA PHE A 31 -10.64 -0.05 -17.12
C PHE A 31 -10.18 1.33 -16.69
N CYS A 32 -9.33 1.41 -15.66
CA CYS A 32 -8.81 2.69 -15.18
C CYS A 32 -7.79 3.34 -16.13
N ARG A 33 -7.01 2.53 -16.87
CA ARG A 33 -5.88 2.96 -17.71
C ARG A 33 -5.71 2.04 -18.92
N SER A 34 -5.05 2.53 -19.96
CA SER A 34 -4.73 1.77 -21.18
C SER A 34 -3.95 0.47 -20.90
N LYS A 35 -3.09 0.44 -19.88
CA LYS A 35 -2.38 -0.78 -19.43
C LYS A 35 -3.33 -1.93 -19.09
N CYS A 36 -4.39 -1.64 -18.33
CA CYS A 36 -5.38 -2.65 -17.93
C CYS A 36 -6.17 -3.16 -19.14
N HIS A 37 -6.52 -2.23 -20.04
CA HIS A 37 -7.24 -2.56 -21.28
C HIS A 37 -6.39 -3.41 -22.24
N LYS A 38 -5.09 -3.09 -22.41
CA LYS A 38 -4.17 -3.88 -23.24
C LYS A 38 -3.98 -5.30 -22.69
N HIS A 39 -3.81 -5.45 -21.38
CA HIS A 39 -3.74 -6.79 -20.76
C HIS A 39 -5.03 -7.59 -20.91
N PHE A 40 -6.18 -6.94 -20.82
CA PHE A 40 -7.47 -7.58 -21.09
C PHE A 40 -7.58 -8.07 -22.54
N LYS A 41 -7.20 -7.24 -23.52
CA LYS A 41 -7.15 -7.62 -24.94
C LYS A 41 -6.18 -8.78 -25.19
N ALA A 42 -5.04 -8.78 -24.51
CA ALA A 42 -4.07 -9.88 -24.54
C ALA A 42 -4.54 -11.14 -23.76
N LYS A 43 -5.77 -11.16 -23.23
CA LYS A 43 -6.36 -12.27 -22.48
C LYS A 43 -5.52 -12.72 -21.26
N HIS A 44 -4.73 -11.80 -20.68
CA HIS A 44 -3.98 -12.10 -19.47
C HIS A 44 -4.93 -12.27 -18.28
N ASN A 45 -4.72 -13.32 -17.48
CA ASN A 45 -5.54 -13.55 -16.30
C ASN A 45 -5.07 -12.66 -15.13
N PRO A 46 -5.91 -11.73 -14.62
CA PRO A 46 -5.53 -10.83 -13.52
C PRO A 46 -5.14 -11.58 -12.23
N ARG A 47 -5.62 -12.82 -12.02
CA ARG A 47 -5.27 -13.71 -10.91
C ARG A 47 -3.80 -14.17 -10.93
N LYS A 48 -3.15 -14.16 -12.10
CA LYS A 48 -1.73 -14.51 -12.26
C LYS A 48 -0.81 -13.29 -12.26
N VAL A 49 -1.36 -12.08 -12.44
CA VAL A 49 -0.57 -10.86 -12.58
C VAL A 49 -0.31 -10.21 -11.22
N LYS A 50 0.97 -10.25 -10.78
CA LYS A 50 1.41 -9.93 -9.41
C LYS A 50 1.00 -8.56 -8.85
N TRP A 51 0.81 -7.56 -9.71
CA TRP A 51 0.50 -6.18 -9.28
C TRP A 51 -1.00 -5.90 -9.12
N THR A 52 -1.88 -6.80 -9.54
CA THR A 52 -3.33 -6.62 -9.38
C THR A 52 -3.74 -6.86 -7.92
N LYS A 53 -4.81 -6.21 -7.46
CA LYS A 53 -5.37 -6.51 -6.14
C LYS A 53 -5.94 -7.91 -6.05
N ILE A 54 -6.47 -8.44 -7.15
CA ILE A 54 -7.02 -9.81 -7.22
C ILE A 54 -5.93 -10.84 -6.89
N TYR A 55 -4.75 -10.75 -7.53
CA TYR A 55 -3.61 -11.60 -7.22
C TYR A 55 -3.21 -11.50 -5.74
N ARG A 56 -3.18 -10.28 -5.20
CA ARG A 56 -2.79 -10.03 -3.81
C ARG A 56 -3.78 -10.66 -2.84
N LYS A 57 -5.08 -10.56 -3.13
CA LYS A 57 -6.16 -11.15 -2.35
C LYS A 57 -6.08 -12.68 -2.31
N GLU A 58 -5.94 -13.33 -3.46
CA GLU A 58 -5.85 -14.80 -3.55
C GLU A 58 -4.59 -15.39 -2.91
N ARG A 59 -3.49 -14.64 -2.92
CA ARG A 59 -2.22 -15.05 -2.31
C ARG A 59 -2.10 -14.61 -0.85
N ASN A 60 -3.20 -14.24 -0.20
CA ASN A 60 -3.25 -13.79 1.19
C ASN A 60 -2.23 -12.68 1.49
N LYS A 61 -2.02 -11.77 0.53
CA LYS A 61 -1.14 -10.60 0.67
C LYS A 61 -1.88 -9.39 1.24
N GLU A 62 -3.19 -9.43 1.31
CA GLU A 62 -4.05 -8.42 1.89
C GLU A 62 -5.11 -9.11 2.75
N LEU A 63 -5.69 -8.35 3.68
CA LEU A 63 -6.81 -8.81 4.48
C LEU A 63 -8.01 -9.08 3.56
N ASN A 64 -8.51 -10.31 3.55
CA ASN A 64 -9.61 -10.76 2.70
C ASN A 64 -10.94 -10.89 3.47
N ASP A 65 -10.93 -11.66 4.56
CA ASP A 65 -12.15 -12.09 5.25
C ASP A 65 -12.37 -11.26 6.52
N ASP A 66 -12.81 -10.01 6.36
CA ASP A 66 -13.17 -9.13 7.47
C ASP A 66 -14.60 -8.61 7.31
N LYS A 67 -15.35 -8.58 8.42
CA LYS A 67 -16.71 -8.03 8.53
C LYS A 67 -16.78 -6.57 8.07
N ILE A 68 -15.67 -5.84 8.12
CA ILE A 68 -15.61 -4.45 7.62
C ILE A 68 -15.99 -4.36 6.14
N PHE A 69 -15.66 -5.38 5.34
CA PHE A 69 -15.98 -5.33 3.91
C PHE A 69 -17.48 -5.46 3.61
N GLU A 70 -18.28 -5.94 4.56
CA GLU A 70 -19.74 -6.04 4.40
C GLU A 70 -20.41 -4.65 4.32
N PHE A 71 -19.80 -3.62 4.88
CA PHE A 71 -20.31 -2.24 4.81
C PHE A 71 -20.22 -1.64 3.40
N GLU A 72 -19.31 -2.13 2.54
CA GLU A 72 -19.13 -1.64 1.16
C GLU A 72 -20.10 -2.28 0.14
N LYS A 73 -21.11 -3.04 0.60
CA LYS A 73 -22.05 -3.75 -0.28
C LYS A 73 -22.90 -2.80 -1.13
N ILE A 74 -23.20 -3.23 -2.36
CA ILE A 74 -24.15 -2.55 -3.24
C ILE A 74 -25.55 -2.82 -2.71
N ARG A 75 -26.33 -1.75 -2.49
CA ARG A 75 -27.75 -1.85 -2.14
C ARG A 75 -28.59 -1.68 -3.40
N ASN A 76 -29.47 -2.63 -3.66
CA ASN A 76 -30.40 -2.59 -4.80
C ASN A 76 -31.70 -1.86 -4.44
N GLU A 77 -32.05 -1.82 -3.16
CA GLU A 77 -33.23 -1.12 -2.66
C GLU A 77 -32.85 0.27 -2.10
N PRO A 78 -33.47 1.34 -2.60
CA PRO A 78 -33.29 2.68 -2.06
C PRO A 78 -34.08 2.86 -0.76
N ILE A 79 -33.53 3.64 0.17
CA ILE A 79 -34.20 4.02 1.41
C ILE A 79 -34.65 5.47 1.27
N LYS A 80 -35.82 5.81 1.83
CA LYS A 80 -36.28 7.20 1.92
C LYS A 80 -35.25 8.04 2.68
N TYR A 81 -34.97 9.24 2.18
CA TYR A 81 -34.02 10.13 2.83
C TYR A 81 -34.47 10.52 4.24
N ASP A 82 -33.57 10.34 5.21
CA ASP A 82 -33.67 10.88 6.57
C ASP A 82 -32.33 11.55 6.92
N ARG A 83 -32.41 12.82 7.35
CA ARG A 83 -31.25 13.62 7.72
C ARG A 83 -30.48 13.01 8.90
N ASN A 84 -31.19 12.49 9.90
CA ASN A 84 -30.57 11.92 11.10
C ASN A 84 -29.80 10.64 10.74
N LEU A 85 -30.41 9.77 9.93
CA LEU A 85 -29.75 8.58 9.39
C LEU A 85 -28.51 8.93 8.55
N TYR A 86 -28.60 9.96 7.71
CA TYR A 86 -27.49 10.40 6.86
C TYR A 86 -26.29 10.87 7.69
N ILE A 87 -26.52 11.73 8.69
CA ILE A 87 -25.47 12.24 9.59
C ILE A 87 -24.80 11.09 10.36
N LYS A 88 -25.61 10.18 10.92
CA LYS A 88 -25.10 8.97 11.60
C LYS A 88 -24.22 8.13 10.68
N THR A 89 -24.64 7.96 9.43
CA THR A 89 -23.92 7.17 8.42
C THR A 89 -22.57 7.79 8.07
N ILE A 90 -22.49 9.12 7.86
CA ILE A 90 -21.23 9.81 7.56
C ILE A 90 -20.22 9.63 8.70
N ASN A 91 -20.68 9.80 9.95
CA ASN A 91 -19.81 9.65 11.12
C ASN A 91 -19.32 8.21 11.26
N ALA A 92 -20.19 7.23 11.02
CA ALA A 92 -19.83 5.82 11.03
C ALA A 92 -18.81 5.46 9.92
N ILE A 93 -18.90 6.04 8.73
CA ILE A 93 -17.93 5.80 7.64
C ILE A 93 -16.51 6.18 8.08
N LYS A 94 -16.34 7.34 8.72
CA LYS A 94 -15.03 7.82 9.21
C LYS A 94 -14.44 6.88 10.26
N THR A 95 -15.26 6.37 11.18
CA THR A 95 -14.78 5.45 12.22
C THR A 95 -14.44 4.07 11.63
N ILE A 96 -15.26 3.56 10.71
CA ILE A 96 -15.00 2.30 9.99
C ILE A 96 -13.68 2.38 9.22
N GLU A 97 -13.40 3.50 8.56
CA GLU A 97 -12.14 3.70 7.83
C GLU A 97 -10.91 3.60 8.75
N LYS A 98 -10.94 4.28 9.92
CA LYS A 98 -9.87 4.16 10.93
C LYS A 98 -9.66 2.72 11.40
N ILE A 99 -10.73 1.98 11.66
CA ILE A 99 -10.65 0.58 12.09
C ILE A 99 -10.07 -0.29 10.97
N LYS A 100 -10.50 -0.06 9.72
CA LYS A 100 -10.01 -0.77 8.53
C LYS A 100 -8.52 -0.60 8.35
N GLU A 101 -8.02 0.63 8.48
CA GLU A 101 -6.59 0.94 8.39
C GLU A 101 -5.81 0.24 9.50
N LYS A 102 -6.26 0.35 10.76
CA LYS A 102 -5.62 -0.33 11.89
C LYS A 102 -5.49 -1.84 11.67
N ARG A 103 -6.55 -2.51 11.22
CA ARG A 103 -6.54 -3.96 10.94
C ARG A 103 -5.64 -4.31 9.75
N LYS A 104 -5.65 -3.50 8.70
CA LYS A 104 -4.75 -3.68 7.54
C LYS A 104 -3.29 -3.57 7.96
N MET A 105 -2.95 -2.61 8.82
CA MET A 105 -1.58 -2.42 9.31
C MET A 105 -1.14 -3.56 10.22
N LEU A 106 -2.01 -4.07 11.09
CA LEU A 106 -1.74 -5.24 11.91
C LEU A 106 -1.46 -6.49 11.05
N PHE A 107 -2.29 -6.74 10.03
CA PHE A 107 -2.07 -7.84 9.08
C PHE A 107 -0.71 -7.71 8.37
N TYR A 108 -0.35 -6.48 7.96
CA TYR A 108 0.92 -6.22 7.31
C TYR A 108 2.12 -6.44 8.24
N LYS A 109 2.04 -5.98 9.51
CA LYS A 109 3.06 -6.17 10.54
C LYS A 109 3.33 -7.64 10.80
N ASN A 110 2.28 -8.44 11.00
CA ASN A 110 2.41 -9.88 11.23
C ASN A 110 3.08 -10.59 10.06
N ARG A 111 2.68 -10.23 8.82
CA ARG A 111 3.28 -10.80 7.62
C ARG A 111 4.76 -10.45 7.45
N ILE A 112 5.15 -9.21 7.75
CA ILE A 112 6.57 -8.82 7.70
C ILE A 112 7.37 -9.60 8.76
N LYS A 113 6.83 -9.72 9.97
CA LYS A 113 7.47 -10.46 11.06
C LYS A 113 7.79 -11.90 10.64
N GLU A 114 6.80 -12.62 10.09
CA GLU A 114 7.01 -13.99 9.58
C GLU A 114 8.08 -14.07 8.48
N ALA A 115 8.13 -13.09 7.58
CA ALA A 115 9.14 -13.04 6.53
C ALA A 115 10.54 -12.74 7.09
N SER A 116 10.63 -11.86 8.10
CA SER A 116 11.87 -11.53 8.81
C SER A 116 12.41 -12.76 9.53
N ASP A 117 11.57 -13.47 10.29
CA ASP A 117 11.98 -14.67 11.04
C ASP A 117 12.51 -15.77 10.09
N LYS A 118 11.85 -15.97 8.94
CA LYS A 118 12.34 -16.89 7.90
C LYS A 118 13.70 -16.47 7.33
N LYS A 119 13.91 -15.17 7.10
CA LYS A 119 15.19 -14.65 6.60
C LYS A 119 16.30 -14.83 7.63
N ILE A 120 16.04 -14.53 8.90
CA ILE A 120 16.98 -14.73 10.01
C ILE A 120 17.38 -16.21 10.11
N ASN A 121 16.40 -17.12 10.06
CA ASN A 121 16.66 -18.57 10.10
C ASN A 121 17.48 -19.05 8.90
N LEU A 122 17.21 -18.53 7.70
CA LEU A 122 18.00 -18.83 6.50
C LEU A 122 19.44 -18.34 6.66
N SER A 123 19.65 -17.11 7.14
CA SER A 123 21.00 -16.58 7.38
C SER A 123 21.75 -17.37 8.45
N LEU A 124 21.10 -17.76 9.54
CA LEU A 124 21.69 -18.61 10.58
C LEU A 124 22.12 -19.97 10.01
N ASN A 125 21.27 -20.60 9.20
CA ASN A 125 21.59 -21.85 8.53
C ASN A 125 22.74 -21.70 7.53
N TYR A 126 22.82 -20.56 6.82
CA TYR A 126 23.90 -20.26 5.90
C TYR A 126 25.24 -20.10 6.63
N ILE A 127 25.26 -19.37 7.75
CA ILE A 127 26.45 -19.20 8.58
C ILE A 127 26.92 -20.56 9.13
N LYS A 128 25.99 -21.38 9.62
CA LYS A 128 26.29 -22.73 10.15
C LYS A 128 26.93 -23.65 9.12
N LYS A 129 26.49 -23.58 7.86
CA LYS A 129 27.04 -24.40 6.77
C LYS A 129 28.43 -23.96 6.33
N ASN A 130 28.77 -22.67 6.49
CA ASN A 130 29.99 -22.08 5.95
C ASN A 130 30.85 -21.42 7.04
N PRO A 131 31.32 -22.17 8.06
CA PRO A 131 32.10 -21.60 9.16
C PRO A 131 33.47 -21.06 8.70
N ALA A 132 34.05 -21.64 7.65
CA ALA A 132 35.35 -21.22 7.12
C ALA A 132 35.35 -19.77 6.61
N LEU A 133 34.20 -19.25 6.16
CA LEU A 133 34.08 -17.87 5.67
C LEU A 133 34.20 -16.81 6.79
N LEU A 134 34.03 -17.21 8.04
CA LEU A 134 34.12 -16.33 9.21
C LEU A 134 35.49 -16.39 9.91
N LYS A 135 36.38 -17.28 9.48
CA LYS A 135 37.69 -17.46 10.10
C LYS A 135 38.55 -16.20 9.93
N ASN A 136 39.27 -15.79 10.96
CA ASN A 136 40.09 -14.58 11.00
C ASN A 136 39.28 -13.25 10.87
N THR A 137 37.97 -13.30 11.12
CA THR A 137 37.14 -12.09 11.23
C THR A 137 36.73 -11.88 12.69
N GLU A 138 36.31 -10.67 13.03
CA GLU A 138 35.74 -10.34 14.35
C GLU A 138 34.53 -11.22 14.73
N PHE A 139 33.95 -11.90 13.74
CA PHE A 139 32.74 -12.69 13.86
C PHE A 139 32.96 -14.19 13.98
N GLU A 140 34.22 -14.63 14.11
CA GLU A 140 34.58 -16.06 14.20
C GLU A 140 33.89 -16.78 15.38
N ASN A 141 33.67 -16.07 16.49
CA ASN A 141 33.02 -16.62 17.69
C ASN A 141 31.50 -16.50 17.71
N ILE A 142 30.88 -15.75 16.79
CA ILE A 142 29.43 -15.48 16.79
C ILE A 142 28.62 -16.79 16.77
N HIS A 143 29.04 -17.77 15.99
CA HIS A 143 28.31 -19.03 15.90
C HIS A 143 28.35 -19.82 17.22
N LYS A 144 29.45 -19.75 17.97
CA LYS A 144 29.57 -20.38 19.29
C LYS A 144 28.72 -19.63 20.33
N GLU A 145 28.74 -18.30 20.31
CA GLU A 145 27.92 -17.46 21.19
C GLU A 145 26.41 -17.66 20.97
N LEU A 146 25.98 -17.77 19.70
CA LEU A 146 24.58 -18.03 19.36
C LEU A 146 24.11 -19.42 19.80
N ILE A 147 24.99 -20.43 19.77
CA ILE A 147 24.69 -21.78 20.29
C ILE A 147 24.57 -21.75 21.83
N ALA A 148 25.51 -21.08 22.51
CA ALA A 148 25.51 -20.95 23.97
C ALA A 148 24.25 -20.20 24.46
N LYS A 149 23.91 -19.07 23.83
CA LYS A 149 22.69 -18.30 24.14
C LYS A 149 21.39 -19.07 23.89
N LYS A 150 21.38 -20.09 23.02
CA LYS A 150 20.19 -20.91 22.73
C LYS A 150 19.92 -21.97 23.81
N GLN A 151 20.90 -22.31 24.65
CA GLN A 151 20.75 -23.22 25.78
C GLN A 151 20.19 -22.51 27.02
N GLU A 152 20.37 -21.20 27.12
CA GLU A 152 19.67 -20.36 28.08
C GLU A 152 18.28 -20.03 27.51
N HIS A 153 17.21 -20.27 28.25
CA HIS A 153 15.87 -19.86 27.83
C HIS A 153 15.83 -18.33 27.72
N ILE A 154 16.00 -17.80 26.51
CA ILE A 154 15.89 -16.36 26.27
C ILE A 154 14.42 -15.98 26.31
N ASP A 155 14.04 -15.23 27.35
CA ASP A 155 12.81 -14.46 27.37
C ASP A 155 12.80 -13.47 26.19
N PHE A 156 11.89 -13.68 25.24
CA PHE A 156 11.71 -12.87 24.03
C PHE A 156 11.30 -11.40 24.30
N THR A 157 11.20 -10.99 25.56
CA THR A 157 10.89 -9.63 26.00
C THR A 157 12.08 -8.68 25.86
N LEU A 158 13.33 -9.15 25.96
CA LEU A 158 14.50 -8.26 26.01
C LEU A 158 15.11 -7.91 24.63
N VAL A 159 14.79 -8.67 23.57
CA VAL A 159 15.19 -8.32 22.17
C VAL A 159 14.21 -7.32 21.54
N LYS A 160 13.04 -7.12 22.15
CA LYS A 160 12.03 -6.14 21.71
C LYS A 160 12.53 -4.70 21.85
N ASN A 161 13.29 -4.40 22.89
CA ASN A 161 13.70 -3.04 23.22
C ASN A 161 14.76 -2.45 22.26
N ASN A 162 15.50 -3.27 21.50
CA ASN A 162 16.48 -2.79 20.52
C ASN A 162 15.88 -2.47 19.13
N PHE A 163 14.61 -2.81 18.91
CA PHE A 163 13.84 -2.42 17.72
C PHE A 163 12.54 -1.67 18.07
N GLU A 164 12.27 -1.42 19.36
CA GLU A 164 11.26 -0.48 19.86
C GLU A 164 11.79 0.96 19.88
N SER A 165 12.53 1.36 18.84
CA SER A 165 12.24 2.70 18.33
C SER A 165 10.84 2.61 17.74
N ASP A 166 9.85 3.08 18.50
CA ASP A 166 8.49 3.38 18.08
C ASP A 166 8.42 4.42 16.91
N GLU A 167 9.46 4.49 16.07
CA GLU A 167 9.67 5.52 15.06
C GLU A 167 9.50 5.04 13.61
N ILE A 168 9.26 3.75 13.33
CA ILE A 168 8.92 3.34 11.96
C ILE A 168 7.46 3.70 11.61
N ILE A 169 6.62 3.95 12.63
CA ILE A 169 5.28 4.50 12.45
C ILE A 169 5.06 5.57 13.52
N LYS A 170 5.85 6.66 13.48
CA LYS A 170 5.30 7.94 13.95
C LYS A 170 4.11 8.24 13.04
N MET A 171 2.90 7.99 13.56
CA MET A 171 1.73 8.74 13.17
C MET A 171 2.01 10.19 13.60
N ASN A 172 2.71 10.95 12.77
CA ASN A 172 2.56 12.40 12.84
C ASN A 172 1.10 12.64 12.48
N GLU A 173 0.32 13.18 13.42
CA GLU A 173 -1.14 13.41 13.27
C GLU A 173 -1.51 14.29 12.05
N ASN A 174 -0.50 14.81 11.32
CA ASN A 174 -0.64 15.70 10.18
C ASN A 174 -0.11 15.16 8.84
N ASP A 175 0.48 13.95 8.76
CA ASP A 175 1.00 13.42 7.50
C ASP A 175 0.14 12.25 6.99
N ALA A 176 -0.60 12.53 5.91
CA ALA A 176 -1.34 11.53 5.14
C ALA A 176 -0.49 10.26 4.90
N ILE A 177 -1.08 9.11 5.23
CA ILE A 177 -0.50 7.77 5.06
C ILE A 177 -0.08 7.57 3.59
N LYS A 178 1.21 7.80 3.29
CA LYS A 178 1.79 7.52 1.98
C LYS A 178 1.93 6.01 1.79
N PHE A 179 0.94 5.38 1.17
CA PHE A 179 1.07 4.01 0.68
C PHE A 179 2.08 3.96 -0.48
N SER A 180 3.08 3.08 -0.37
CA SER A 180 4.10 2.80 -1.40
C SER A 180 3.56 2.04 -2.62
N SER A 181 2.37 2.41 -3.10
CA SER A 181 1.82 1.99 -4.40
C SER A 181 1.67 3.15 -5.41
N ASP A 182 1.99 4.38 -5.01
CA ASP A 182 1.87 5.57 -5.85
C ASP A 182 3.23 6.08 -6.37
N ILE A 183 3.97 5.23 -7.07
CA ILE A 183 5.18 5.64 -7.83
C ILE A 183 4.85 6.68 -8.94
N PHE A 184 3.57 6.94 -9.22
CA PHE A 184 3.12 7.91 -10.22
C PHE A 184 2.70 9.28 -9.66
N HIS A 185 2.76 9.52 -8.34
CA HIS A 185 2.37 10.82 -7.79
C HIS A 185 3.56 11.78 -7.59
N GLU A 186 4.74 11.27 -7.21
CA GLU A 186 5.92 12.12 -7.01
C GLU A 186 6.41 12.78 -8.30
N GLN A 187 6.32 12.09 -9.44
CA GLN A 187 6.64 12.68 -10.75
C GLN A 187 5.68 13.82 -11.11
N ASN A 188 4.39 13.69 -10.81
CA ASN A 188 3.40 14.74 -11.10
C ASN A 188 3.51 15.95 -10.17
N VAL A 189 3.89 15.74 -8.90
CA VAL A 189 4.13 16.84 -7.95
C VAL A 189 5.40 17.61 -8.29
N GLN A 190 6.49 16.92 -8.64
CA GLN A 190 7.70 17.58 -9.13
C GLN A 190 7.45 18.34 -10.44
N VAL A 191 6.66 17.77 -11.37
CA VAL A 191 6.28 18.44 -12.62
C VAL A 191 5.40 19.68 -12.37
N ARG A 192 4.42 19.59 -11.45
CA ARG A 192 3.59 20.76 -11.04
C ARG A 192 4.41 21.86 -10.36
N MET A 193 5.35 21.49 -9.47
CA MET A 193 6.23 22.46 -8.82
C MET A 193 7.18 23.14 -9.81
N LYS A 194 7.69 22.39 -10.81
CA LYS A 194 8.50 22.97 -11.90
C LYS A 194 7.68 23.93 -12.78
N LEU A 195 6.43 23.60 -13.12
CA LEU A 195 5.54 24.50 -13.88
C LEU A 195 5.22 25.78 -13.10
N SER A 196 4.95 25.66 -11.80
CA SER A 196 4.65 26.81 -10.93
C SER A 196 5.83 27.76 -10.77
N LYS A 197 7.07 27.24 -10.61
CA LYS A 197 8.28 28.05 -10.57
C LYS A 197 8.52 28.78 -11.90
N LYS A 198 8.34 28.08 -13.02
CA LYS A 198 8.50 28.66 -14.37
C LYS A 198 7.48 29.77 -14.67
N ASN A 199 6.26 29.68 -14.13
CA ASN A 199 5.24 30.72 -14.27
C ASN A 199 5.55 31.95 -13.40
N LYS A 200 6.00 31.75 -12.15
CA LYS A 200 6.44 32.85 -11.27
C LYS A 200 7.66 33.60 -11.82
N GLU A 201 8.61 32.89 -12.42
CA GLU A 201 9.77 33.48 -13.10
C GLU A 201 9.39 34.26 -14.37
N ARG A 202 8.24 33.94 -15.00
CA ARG A 202 7.69 34.71 -16.14
C ARG A 202 7.03 36.00 -15.67
N GLU A 203 6.17 35.92 -14.64
CA GLU A 203 5.53 37.08 -14.03
C GLU A 203 6.56 38.08 -13.48
N GLN A 204 7.65 37.60 -12.89
CA GLN A 204 8.73 38.48 -12.42
C GLN A 204 9.47 39.19 -13.56
N ARG A 205 9.70 38.53 -14.70
CA ARG A 205 10.32 39.16 -15.88
C ARG A 205 9.40 40.16 -16.56
N GLU A 206 8.10 39.89 -16.57
CA GLU A 206 7.09 40.80 -17.10
C GLU A 206 6.99 42.05 -16.21
N ASN A 207 7.05 41.90 -14.89
CA ASN A 207 7.04 43.04 -13.96
C ASN A 207 8.33 43.88 -14.01
N THR A 208 9.51 43.27 -14.15
CA THR A 208 10.77 44.04 -14.29
C THR A 208 10.87 44.80 -15.62
N ASN A 209 10.17 44.34 -16.67
CA ASN A 209 10.13 45.04 -17.95
C ASN A 209 9.15 46.22 -17.98
N VAL A 210 8.23 46.29 -17.02
CA VAL A 210 7.29 47.42 -16.86
C VAL A 210 7.91 48.55 -16.02
N GLU A 211 8.95 48.27 -15.22
CA GLU A 211 9.67 49.26 -14.40
C GLU A 211 10.81 50.00 -15.14
N PHE A 212 11.09 49.65 -16.40
CA PHE A 212 12.15 50.26 -17.24
C PHE A 212 11.64 50.98 -18.50
N VAL A 213 10.35 51.36 -18.52
CA VAL A 213 9.75 52.28 -19.52
C VAL A 213 9.15 53.47 -18.76
#